data_AF-A0A6N9HC36-F1
#
_entry.id   AF-A0A6N9HC36-F1
#
_cell.length_a   1.000
_cell.length_b   1.000
_cell.length_c   1.000
_cell.angle_alpha   90.00
_cell.angle_beta   90.00
_cell.angle_gamma   90.00
#
_symmetry.space_group_name_H-M   'P 1'
#
loop_
_entity.id
_entity.type
_entity.pdbx_description
1 polymer ?
#
loop_
_entity_poly.entity_id
_entity_poly.type
_entity_poly.pdbx_seq_one_letter_code
_entity_poly.pdbx_strand_id
1 'polypeptide(L)'
;MYICPCCGFATFASLPGSLATCAECGWQDDLAQLYSPFLASGANTHSLAEAQVRHVQFGAPASGSHVHDPHWFPLWQQKADLPSAPMPAAATTFDLYYWLRSPRASVPEQPIGLRRVRNRVIEYLELASSFPAQRQLQDAAPAMSAADEVLNQWEDWVTPDWKQQFVEPVFSAEERNGIAQFAAVWRGIADGAPHPLPPLEVLFATPNWQALQRAAAALLAVFLLRGRSDEH
;
A
#
# COMPACT_ATOMS: atom_id res chain seq x y z
N MET A 1 25.38 15.52 0.09
CA MET A 1 24.52 14.66 0.91
C MET A 1 23.96 13.58 0.02
N TYR A 2 23.75 12.39 0.57
CA TYR A 2 23.27 11.21 -0.12
C TYR A 2 21.94 10.76 0.48
N ILE A 3 21.12 10.13 -0.36
CA ILE A 3 19.74 9.79 -0.05
C ILE A 3 19.68 8.45 0.68
N CYS A 4 18.93 8.39 1.77
CA CYS A 4 18.65 7.13 2.42
C CYS A 4 17.74 6.29 1.51
N PRO A 5 18.16 5.07 1.12
CA PRO A 5 17.36 4.23 0.24
C PRO A 5 16.08 3.74 0.93
N CYS A 6 16.02 3.76 2.27
CA CYS A 6 14.88 3.30 3.06
C CYS A 6 13.78 4.36 3.20
N CYS A 7 14.13 5.63 3.44
CA CYS A 7 13.16 6.70 3.70
C CYS A 7 13.13 7.83 2.65
N GLY A 8 14.03 7.83 1.67
CA GLY A 8 14.07 8.82 0.59
C GLY A 8 14.61 10.21 0.97
N PHE A 9 14.98 10.42 2.24
CA PHE A 9 15.55 11.69 2.72
C PHE A 9 17.07 11.77 2.55
N ALA A 10 17.58 12.98 2.29
CA ALA A 10 19.00 13.29 2.23
C ALA A 10 19.63 13.33 3.64
N THR A 11 20.02 12.17 4.17
CA THR A 11 20.52 12.03 5.56
C THR A 11 22.00 11.70 5.65
N PHE A 12 22.63 11.21 4.57
CA PHE A 12 24.00 10.73 4.62
C PHE A 12 25.01 11.78 4.16
N ALA A 13 26.11 11.91 4.90
CA ALA A 13 27.24 12.78 4.51
C ALA A 13 28.25 12.06 3.61
N SER A 14 28.29 10.72 3.67
CA SER A 14 29.24 9.86 2.97
C SER A 14 28.61 9.14 1.77
N LEU A 15 29.46 8.69 0.86
CA LEU A 15 29.06 7.90 -0.32
C LEU A 15 28.23 6.66 0.07
N PRO A 16 27.34 6.17 -0.82
CA PRO A 16 26.53 4.99 -0.56
C PRO A 16 27.40 3.76 -0.24
N GLY A 17 26.96 2.95 0.71
CA GLY A 17 27.75 1.82 1.23
C GLY A 17 28.67 2.19 2.40
N SER A 18 28.43 3.35 3.02
CA SER A 18 29.27 3.89 4.09
C SER A 18 29.10 3.21 5.46
N LEU A 19 28.09 2.35 5.61
CA LEU A 19 27.63 1.79 6.90
C LEU A 19 27.18 2.85 7.92
N ALA A 20 26.98 4.10 7.49
CA ALA A 20 26.37 5.13 8.31
C ALA A 20 24.90 4.78 8.60
N THR A 21 24.44 5.08 9.81
CA THR A 21 23.03 4.89 10.19
C THR A 21 22.24 6.15 9.90
N CYS A 22 21.10 6.00 9.22
CA CYS A 22 20.18 7.08 8.91
C CYS A 22 19.53 7.58 10.21
N ALA A 23 19.64 8.88 10.49
CA ALA A 23 19.03 9.49 11.68
C ALA A 23 17.49 9.48 11.64
N GLU A 24 16.89 9.44 10.45
CA GLU A 24 15.42 9.51 10.29
C GLU A 24 14.73 8.15 10.43
N CYS A 25 15.33 7.08 9.89
CA CYS A 25 14.67 5.76 9.84
C CYS A 25 15.51 4.61 10.43
N GLY A 26 16.73 4.87 10.89
CA GLY A 26 17.60 3.85 11.49
C GLY A 26 18.24 2.88 10.49
N TRP A 27 18.02 3.05 9.18
CA TRP A 27 18.66 2.24 8.15
C TRP A 27 20.19 2.39 8.16
N GLN A 28 20.93 1.29 8.20
CA GLN A 28 22.38 1.28 8.01
C GLN A 28 22.73 1.16 6.53
N ASP A 29 23.58 2.05 6.03
CA ASP A 29 23.96 2.19 4.61
C ASP A 29 24.86 1.04 4.11
N ASP A 30 24.29 -0.17 4.05
CA ASP A 30 24.95 -1.41 3.66
C ASP A 30 25.06 -1.56 2.14
N LEU A 31 26.29 -1.75 1.65
CA LEU A 31 26.59 -1.81 0.22
C LEU A 31 25.93 -3.01 -0.50
N ALA A 32 25.89 -4.18 0.16
CA ALA A 32 25.31 -5.38 -0.44
C ALA A 32 23.79 -5.28 -0.55
N GLN A 33 23.13 -4.71 0.46
CA GLN A 33 21.69 -4.47 0.47
C GLN A 33 21.28 -3.29 -0.43
N LEU A 34 22.15 -2.31 -0.66
CA LEU A 34 21.94 -1.28 -1.70
C LEU A 34 21.88 -1.90 -3.09
N TYR A 35 22.87 -2.74 -3.42
CA TYR A 35 22.96 -3.38 -4.73
C TYR A 35 21.87 -4.44 -4.93
N SER A 36 21.56 -5.19 -3.87
CA SER A 36 20.55 -6.26 -3.85
C SER A 36 19.45 -5.96 -2.82
N PRO A 37 18.42 -5.17 -3.15
CA PRO A 37 17.45 -4.67 -2.17
C PRO A 37 16.59 -5.71 -1.45
N PHE A 38 16.51 -6.93 -1.99
CA PHE A 38 15.79 -8.07 -1.39
C PHE A 38 16.72 -9.00 -0.58
N LEU A 39 18.00 -8.63 -0.43
CA LEU A 39 18.95 -9.42 0.34
C LEU A 39 18.63 -9.35 1.85
N ALA A 40 18.18 -10.46 2.41
CA ALA A 40 17.84 -10.63 3.83
C ALA A 40 19.07 -10.87 4.73
N SER A 41 20.27 -10.51 4.26
CA SER A 41 21.54 -10.59 4.99
C SER A 41 22.33 -9.30 4.79
N GLY A 42 23.14 -8.92 5.77
CA GLY A 42 23.94 -7.70 5.72
C GLY A 42 23.97 -7.02 7.08
N ALA A 43 24.19 -5.72 7.09
CA ALA A 43 24.26 -4.95 8.33
C ALA A 43 22.88 -4.68 8.98
N ASN A 44 21.79 -4.79 8.22
CA ASN A 44 20.43 -4.57 8.74
C ASN A 44 19.70 -5.89 9.03
N THR A 45 18.84 -5.89 10.06
CA THR A 45 17.93 -7.01 10.40
C THR A 45 16.96 -7.36 9.28
N HIS A 46 16.60 -6.37 8.46
CA HIS A 46 15.65 -6.49 7.37
C HIS A 46 16.33 -6.19 6.04
N SER A 47 15.83 -6.78 4.96
CA SER A 47 16.17 -6.33 3.61
C SER A 47 15.74 -4.87 3.38
N LEU A 48 16.30 -4.21 2.37
CA LEU A 48 15.91 -2.83 2.05
C LEU A 48 14.42 -2.72 1.71
N ALA A 49 13.89 -3.68 0.94
CA ALA A 49 12.48 -3.74 0.60
C ALA A 49 11.58 -3.84 1.85
N GLU A 50 11.92 -4.70 2.80
CA GLU A 50 11.18 -4.83 4.06
C GLU A 50 11.34 -3.60 4.96
N ALA A 51 12.54 -3.02 5.03
CA ALA A 51 12.80 -1.83 5.84
C ALA A 51 11.99 -0.63 5.37
N GLN A 52 11.89 -0.44 4.05
CA GLN A 52 11.02 0.58 3.45
C GLN A 52 9.57 0.39 3.91
N VAL A 53 9.01 -0.84 3.85
CA VAL A 53 7.60 -1.11 4.25
C VAL A 53 7.41 -0.73 5.71
N ARG A 54 8.34 -1.15 6.56
CA ARG A 54 8.29 -0.87 8.00
C ARG A 54 8.39 0.63 8.30
N HIS A 55 9.23 1.36 7.57
CA HIS A 55 9.33 2.81 7.73
C HIS A 55 8.02 3.50 7.34
N VAL A 56 7.39 3.10 6.23
CA VAL A 56 6.10 3.66 5.82
C VAL A 56 4.97 3.32 6.80
N GLN A 57 4.97 2.12 7.38
CA GLN A 57 3.92 1.69 8.31
C GLN A 57 4.09 2.20 9.75
N PHE A 58 5.32 2.26 10.25
CA PHE A 58 5.61 2.46 11.67
C PHE A 58 6.62 3.58 11.94
N GLY A 59 7.15 4.22 10.89
CA GLY A 59 8.12 5.30 11.01
C GLY A 59 7.51 6.57 11.59
N ALA A 60 8.36 7.40 12.21
CA ALA A 60 7.96 8.74 12.60
C ALA A 60 7.69 9.59 11.35
N PRO A 61 6.70 10.51 11.40
CA PRO A 61 6.53 11.48 10.32
C PRO A 61 7.81 12.30 10.16
N ALA A 62 8.17 12.58 8.91
CA ALA A 62 9.39 13.30 8.57
C ALA A 62 9.51 14.60 9.38
N SER A 63 10.65 14.80 10.04
CA SER A 63 10.96 16.11 10.58
C SER A 63 11.13 17.06 9.37
N GLY A 64 10.38 18.16 9.33
CA GLY A 64 10.25 19.03 8.14
C GLY A 64 11.55 19.73 7.67
N SER A 65 12.71 19.33 8.18
CA SER A 65 14.03 19.82 7.86
C SER A 65 14.77 19.06 6.75
N HIS A 66 14.37 17.83 6.40
CA HIS A 66 15.12 17.01 5.45
C HIS A 66 14.60 17.11 4.01
N VAL A 67 15.52 17.33 3.07
CA VAL A 67 15.24 17.31 1.63
C VAL A 67 15.00 15.87 1.19
N HIS A 68 13.87 15.60 0.55
CA HIS A 68 13.52 14.29 -0.02
C HIS A 68 13.88 14.24 -1.51
N ASP A 69 14.34 13.09 -2.02
CA ASP A 69 14.56 12.92 -3.46
C ASP A 69 13.21 12.76 -4.16
N PRO A 70 12.83 13.66 -5.08
CA PRO A 70 11.55 13.57 -5.79
C PRO A 70 11.45 12.34 -6.71
N HIS A 71 12.55 11.63 -6.97
CA HIS A 71 12.57 10.41 -7.79
C HIS A 71 12.66 9.12 -6.97
N TRP A 72 12.81 9.23 -5.65
CA TRP A 72 12.80 8.05 -4.80
C TRP A 72 11.38 7.48 -4.71
N PHE A 73 11.25 6.17 -4.82
CA PHE A 73 10.00 5.45 -4.68
C PHE A 73 10.28 4.12 -3.97
N PRO A 74 9.46 3.67 -3.01
CA PRO A 74 9.65 2.35 -2.41
C PRO A 74 9.50 1.21 -3.43
N LEU A 75 10.23 0.10 -3.22
CA LEU A 75 10.37 -1.00 -4.18
C LEU A 75 9.07 -1.72 -4.55
N TRP A 76 8.02 -1.62 -3.72
CA TRP A 76 6.69 -2.16 -4.03
C TRP A 76 5.82 -1.19 -4.85
N GLN A 77 6.18 0.10 -4.93
CA GLN A 77 5.39 1.10 -5.65
C GLN A 77 5.63 1.03 -7.15
N GLN A 78 6.86 0.70 -7.56
CA GLN A 78 7.24 0.58 -8.96
C GLN A 78 8.27 -0.54 -9.12
N LYS A 79 8.17 -1.25 -10.26
CA LYS A 79 9.19 -2.23 -10.66
C LYS A 79 10.52 -1.52 -10.90
N ALA A 80 11.51 -1.84 -10.07
CA ALA A 80 12.87 -1.38 -10.23
C ALA A 80 13.67 -2.28 -11.18
N ASP A 81 14.59 -1.69 -11.93
CA ASP A 81 15.58 -2.44 -12.71
C ASP A 81 16.73 -2.90 -11.80
N LEU A 82 16.63 -4.15 -11.33
CA LEU A 82 17.59 -4.75 -10.41
C LEU A 82 18.60 -5.63 -11.17
N PRO A 83 19.90 -5.42 -10.95
CA PRO A 83 20.93 -6.17 -11.67
C PRO A 83 20.93 -7.63 -11.22
N SER A 84 21.03 -8.55 -12.19
CA SER A 84 21.26 -9.98 -11.94
C SER A 84 22.75 -10.34 -11.91
N ALA A 85 23.62 -9.43 -12.37
CA ALA A 85 25.06 -9.61 -12.37
C ALA A 85 25.67 -9.26 -10.99
N PRO A 86 26.83 -9.84 -10.63
CA PRO A 86 27.55 -9.42 -9.43
C PRO A 86 27.88 -7.93 -9.44
N MET A 87 27.97 -7.32 -8.26
CA MET A 87 28.30 -5.91 -8.12
C MET A 87 29.67 -5.58 -8.76
N PRO A 88 29.77 -4.53 -9.59
CA PRO A 88 31.04 -4.08 -10.13
C PRO A 88 32.01 -3.66 -9.02
N ALA A 89 33.31 -3.91 -9.21
CA ALA A 89 34.35 -3.51 -8.25
C ALA A 89 34.43 -1.99 -8.04
N ALA A 90 33.94 -1.19 -8.99
CA ALA A 90 33.88 0.26 -8.94
C ALA A 90 32.42 0.76 -9.11
N ALA A 91 31.49 0.19 -8.35
CA ALA A 91 30.08 0.58 -8.38
C ALA A 91 29.91 2.08 -8.01
N THR A 92 29.22 2.81 -8.87
CA THR A 92 28.89 4.23 -8.68
C THR A 92 27.59 4.39 -7.88
N THR A 93 27.26 5.61 -7.45
CA THR A 93 25.95 5.92 -6.86
C THR A 93 24.78 5.51 -7.78
N PHE A 94 24.94 5.65 -9.11
CA PHE A 94 23.95 5.19 -10.08
C PHE A 94 23.80 3.66 -10.03
N ASP A 95 24.92 2.93 -9.94
CA ASP A 95 24.90 1.46 -9.83
C ASP A 95 24.31 0.94 -8.52
N LEU A 96 24.26 1.78 -7.48
CA LEU A 96 23.78 1.40 -6.14
C LEU A 96 22.32 1.81 -5.90
N TYR A 97 21.89 2.98 -6.35
CA TYR A 97 20.52 3.44 -6.16
C TYR A 97 19.58 2.93 -7.25
N TYR A 98 18.74 1.96 -6.89
CA TYR A 98 17.82 1.31 -7.83
C TYR A 98 16.88 2.30 -8.54
N TRP A 99 16.46 3.38 -7.86
CA TRP A 99 15.56 4.37 -8.45
C TRP A 99 16.26 5.25 -9.49
N LEU A 100 17.60 5.39 -9.43
CA LEU A 100 18.38 6.09 -10.46
C LEU A 100 18.55 5.24 -11.72
N ARG A 101 18.66 3.90 -11.57
CA ARG A 101 18.75 2.96 -12.71
C ARG A 101 17.43 2.74 -13.42
N SER A 102 16.32 2.96 -12.71
CA SER A 102 14.98 2.71 -13.23
C SER A 102 14.60 3.83 -14.22
N PRO A 103 14.44 3.56 -15.54
CA PRO A 103 14.16 4.60 -16.51
C PRO A 103 12.87 5.35 -16.18
N ARG A 104 12.90 6.70 -16.23
CA ARG A 104 11.71 7.55 -16.04
C ARG A 104 10.54 7.23 -17.00
N ALA A 105 10.83 6.57 -18.13
CA ALA A 105 9.86 6.25 -19.16
C ALA A 105 9.06 4.95 -18.94
N SER A 106 9.33 4.17 -17.88
CA SER A 106 8.72 2.84 -17.70
C SER A 106 7.54 2.76 -16.74
N VAL A 107 7.01 3.89 -16.27
CA VAL A 107 5.68 3.94 -15.64
C VAL A 107 4.80 4.82 -16.52
N PRO A 108 3.79 4.25 -17.22
CA PRO A 108 2.75 5.06 -17.82
C PRO A 108 2.19 5.99 -16.74
N GLU A 109 2.01 7.27 -17.06
CA GLU A 109 1.28 8.20 -16.18
C GLU A 109 0.01 7.49 -15.72
N GLN A 110 -0.07 7.22 -14.41
CA GLN A 110 -1.12 6.34 -13.89
C GLN A 110 -2.47 6.99 -14.21
N PRO A 111 -3.47 6.27 -14.74
CA PRO A 111 -4.74 6.91 -15.07
C PRO A 111 -5.36 7.53 -13.81
N ILE A 112 -5.52 8.85 -13.78
CA ILE A 112 -6.07 9.60 -12.61
C ILE A 112 -7.39 8.97 -12.15
N GLY A 113 -8.22 8.53 -13.10
CA GLY A 113 -9.46 7.81 -12.81
C GLY A 113 -9.24 6.55 -11.97
N LEU A 114 -8.27 5.70 -12.33
CA LEU A 114 -7.95 4.48 -11.58
C LEU A 114 -7.36 4.79 -10.20
N ARG A 115 -6.55 5.84 -10.07
CA ARG A 115 -6.03 6.27 -8.74
C ARG A 115 -7.16 6.71 -7.81
N ARG A 116 -8.14 7.44 -8.33
CA ARG A 116 -9.34 7.83 -7.58
C ARG A 116 -10.17 6.62 -7.19
N VAL A 117 -10.41 5.69 -8.12
CA VAL A 117 -11.13 4.43 -7.82
C VAL A 117 -10.41 3.66 -6.71
N ARG A 118 -9.08 3.53 -6.77
CA ARG A 118 -8.29 2.91 -5.70
C ARG A 118 -8.52 3.57 -4.35
N ASN A 119 -8.54 4.91 -4.29
CA ASN A 119 -8.84 5.63 -3.05
C ASN A 119 -10.28 5.42 -2.57
N ARG A 120 -11.26 5.34 -3.47
CA ARG A 120 -12.65 5.03 -3.09
C ARG A 120 -12.80 3.61 -2.54
N VAL A 121 -12.07 2.64 -3.11
CA VAL A 121 -11.99 1.28 -2.54
C VAL A 121 -11.41 1.32 -1.12
N ILE A 122 -10.36 2.11 -0.86
CA ILE A 122 -9.79 2.28 0.49
C ILE A 122 -10.84 2.85 1.45
N GLU A 123 -11.56 3.90 1.06
CA GLU A 123 -12.62 4.51 1.89
C GLU A 123 -13.76 3.54 2.19
N TYR A 124 -14.20 2.77 1.19
CA TYR A 124 -15.17 1.70 1.39
C TYR A 124 -14.67 0.67 2.43
N LEU A 125 -13.41 0.24 2.33
CA LEU A 125 -12.83 -0.73 3.25
C LEU A 125 -12.66 -0.17 4.67
N GLU A 126 -12.33 1.11 4.82
CA GLU A 126 -12.31 1.81 6.12
C GLU A 126 -13.70 1.76 6.79
N LEU A 127 -14.79 1.95 6.03
CA LEU A 127 -16.16 1.82 6.51
C LEU A 127 -16.52 0.37 6.83
N ALA A 128 -16.33 -0.55 5.88
CA ALA A 128 -16.73 -1.95 6.01
C ALA A 128 -15.97 -2.69 7.13
N SER A 129 -14.73 -2.29 7.42
CA SER A 129 -13.91 -2.88 8.49
C SER A 129 -14.20 -2.33 9.89
N SER A 130 -15.12 -1.37 10.06
CA SER A 130 -15.34 -0.69 11.35
C SER A 130 -16.82 -0.59 11.73
N PHE A 131 -17.25 -1.40 12.71
CA PHE A 131 -18.61 -1.28 13.27
C PHE A 131 -18.91 0.12 13.84
N PRO A 132 -18.00 0.80 14.56
CA PRO A 132 -18.21 2.19 14.94
C PRO A 132 -18.45 3.12 13.75
N ALA A 133 -17.72 2.96 12.64
CA ALA A 133 -17.93 3.78 11.44
C ALA A 133 -19.30 3.51 10.80
N GLN A 134 -19.74 2.26 10.77
CA GLN A 134 -21.07 1.90 10.26
C GLN A 134 -22.19 2.47 11.13
N ARG A 135 -22.04 2.51 12.45
CA ARG A 135 -22.98 3.22 13.35
C ARG A 135 -23.00 4.71 13.06
N GLN A 136 -21.83 5.33 12.92
CA GLN A 136 -21.72 6.75 12.61
C GLN A 136 -22.41 7.09 11.28
N LEU A 137 -22.29 6.23 10.27
CA LEU A 137 -23.02 6.37 9.01
C LEU A 137 -24.55 6.31 9.23
N GLN A 138 -25.02 5.35 10.03
CA GLN A 138 -26.45 5.24 10.37
C GLN A 138 -26.97 6.47 11.14
N ASP A 139 -26.19 7.00 12.07
CA ASP A 139 -26.54 8.17 12.87
C ASP A 139 -26.56 9.46 12.02
N ALA A 140 -25.67 9.55 11.03
CA ALA A 140 -25.62 10.68 10.10
C ALA A 140 -26.83 10.72 9.14
N ALA A 141 -27.40 9.56 8.80
CA ALA A 141 -28.58 9.45 7.94
C ALA A 141 -29.60 8.43 8.49
N PRO A 142 -30.34 8.74 9.57
CA PRO A 142 -31.23 7.78 10.24
C PRO A 142 -32.39 7.26 9.37
N ALA A 143 -32.71 7.97 8.29
CA ALA A 143 -33.76 7.59 7.34
C ALA A 143 -33.29 6.58 6.27
N MET A 144 -31.99 6.34 6.16
CA MET A 144 -31.40 5.38 5.23
C MET A 144 -30.85 4.17 5.98
N SER A 145 -30.81 3.02 5.32
CA SER A 145 -30.20 1.81 5.87
C SER A 145 -28.70 1.83 5.61
N ALA A 146 -27.92 2.07 6.66
CA ALA A 146 -26.46 1.99 6.55
C ALA A 146 -25.97 0.56 6.24
N ALA A 147 -26.75 -0.47 6.60
CA ALA A 147 -26.44 -1.85 6.26
C ALA A 147 -26.52 -2.09 4.74
N ASP A 148 -27.56 -1.57 4.09
CA ASP A 148 -27.70 -1.64 2.63
C ASP A 148 -26.59 -0.84 1.93
N GLU A 149 -26.23 0.33 2.45
CA GLU A 149 -25.11 1.13 1.92
C GLU A 149 -23.78 0.35 1.98
N VAL A 150 -23.46 -0.25 3.13
CA VAL A 150 -22.22 -1.04 3.32
C VAL A 150 -22.16 -2.24 2.37
N LEU A 151 -23.30 -2.86 2.06
CA LEU A 151 -23.33 -3.99 1.15
C LEU A 151 -23.22 -3.51 -0.31
N ASN A 152 -24.02 -2.53 -0.71
CA ASN A 152 -24.18 -2.13 -2.11
C ASN A 152 -23.00 -1.31 -2.64
N GLN A 153 -22.38 -0.46 -1.81
CA GLN A 153 -21.31 0.45 -2.23
C GLN A 153 -20.07 -0.26 -2.79
N TRP A 154 -19.87 -1.55 -2.48
CA TRP A 154 -18.78 -2.33 -3.05
C TRP A 154 -18.85 -2.41 -4.59
N GLU A 155 -20.05 -2.61 -5.13
CA GLU A 155 -20.24 -2.82 -6.58
C GLU A 155 -20.10 -1.52 -7.39
N ASP A 156 -20.22 -0.36 -6.73
CA ASP A 156 -19.98 0.95 -7.36
C ASP A 156 -18.52 1.11 -7.80
N TRP A 157 -17.59 0.46 -7.09
CA TRP A 157 -16.15 0.58 -7.33
C TRP A 157 -15.55 -0.66 -7.98
N VAL A 158 -16.09 -1.85 -7.68
CA VAL A 158 -15.52 -3.13 -8.14
C VAL A 158 -16.53 -3.86 -9.02
N THR A 159 -16.55 -3.46 -10.29
CA THR A 159 -17.43 -4.02 -11.33
C THR A 159 -17.06 -5.46 -11.70
N PRO A 160 -17.95 -6.25 -12.35
CA PRO A 160 -17.64 -7.64 -12.73
C PRO A 160 -16.38 -7.83 -13.59
N ASP A 161 -15.98 -6.81 -14.36
CA ASP A 161 -14.81 -6.79 -15.23
C ASP A 161 -13.57 -6.15 -14.60
N TRP A 162 -13.59 -5.84 -13.29
CA TRP A 162 -12.51 -5.16 -12.57
C TRP A 162 -11.11 -5.78 -12.81
N LYS A 163 -11.02 -7.10 -13.03
CA LYS A 163 -9.74 -7.79 -13.30
C LYS A 163 -9.02 -7.31 -14.56
N GLN A 164 -9.77 -6.74 -15.51
CA GLN A 164 -9.23 -6.17 -16.75
C GLN A 164 -8.83 -4.70 -16.56
N GLN A 165 -9.46 -4.02 -15.60
CA GLN A 165 -9.29 -2.58 -15.37
C GLN A 165 -8.25 -2.27 -14.29
N PHE A 166 -8.22 -3.07 -13.22
CA PHE A 166 -7.30 -2.88 -12.10
C PHE A 166 -5.97 -3.50 -12.46
N VAL A 167 -5.09 -2.66 -12.98
CA VAL A 167 -3.78 -3.03 -13.49
C VAL A 167 -2.66 -2.32 -12.74
N GLU A 168 -1.47 -2.90 -12.82
CA GLU A 168 -0.26 -2.26 -12.32
C GLU A 168 0.08 -1.00 -13.14
N PRO A 169 0.68 0.02 -12.51
CA PRO A 169 1.11 0.05 -11.11
C PRO A 169 0.05 0.60 -10.14
N VAL A 170 -1.16 0.94 -10.58
CA VAL A 170 -2.18 1.50 -9.67
C VAL A 170 -2.60 0.46 -8.64
N PHE A 171 -2.98 -0.75 -9.08
CA PHE A 171 -3.31 -1.87 -8.22
C PHE A 171 -2.22 -2.94 -8.27
N SER A 172 -1.61 -3.27 -7.13
CA SER A 172 -0.56 -4.29 -7.05
C SER A 172 -1.12 -5.70 -7.23
N ALA A 173 -0.28 -6.70 -7.48
CA ALA A 173 -0.71 -8.10 -7.51
C ALA A 173 -1.36 -8.53 -6.18
N GLU A 174 -0.83 -8.09 -5.04
CA GLU A 174 -1.35 -8.37 -3.70
C GLU A 174 -2.72 -7.74 -3.49
N GLU A 175 -2.90 -6.47 -3.87
CA GLU A 175 -4.19 -5.78 -3.79
C GLU A 175 -5.22 -6.48 -4.68
N ARG A 176 -4.88 -6.84 -5.92
CA ARG A 176 -5.78 -7.58 -6.82
C ARG A 176 -6.16 -8.94 -6.22
N ASN A 177 -5.20 -9.67 -5.66
CA ASN A 177 -5.48 -10.95 -4.99
C ASN A 177 -6.40 -10.76 -3.78
N GLY A 178 -6.16 -9.72 -2.99
CA GLY A 178 -6.98 -9.36 -1.84
C GLY A 178 -8.41 -8.96 -2.23
N ILE A 179 -8.58 -8.18 -3.31
CA ILE A 179 -9.89 -7.84 -3.88
C ILE A 179 -10.64 -9.10 -4.29
N ALA A 180 -9.97 -10.06 -4.95
CA ALA A 180 -10.59 -11.32 -5.34
C ALA A 180 -11.05 -12.16 -4.14
N GLN A 181 -10.26 -12.20 -3.06
CA GLN A 181 -10.61 -12.90 -1.82
C GLN A 181 -11.79 -12.23 -1.11
N PHE A 182 -11.75 -10.89 -0.98
CA PHE A 182 -12.84 -10.12 -0.38
C PHE A 182 -14.13 -10.27 -1.19
N ALA A 183 -14.07 -10.15 -2.53
CA ALA A 183 -15.24 -10.29 -3.40
C ALA A 183 -15.92 -11.65 -3.27
N ALA A 184 -15.16 -12.72 -3.01
CA ALA A 184 -15.72 -14.05 -2.77
C ALA A 184 -16.51 -14.11 -1.46
N VAL A 185 -15.99 -13.51 -0.38
CA VAL A 185 -16.69 -13.39 0.91
C VAL A 185 -17.93 -12.52 0.77
N TRP A 186 -17.78 -11.33 0.18
CA TRP A 186 -18.86 -10.38 -0.04
C TRP A 186 -20.00 -11.01 -0.84
N ARG A 187 -19.71 -11.70 -1.96
CA ARG A 187 -20.74 -12.35 -2.80
C ARG A 187 -21.52 -13.42 -2.04
N GLY A 188 -20.84 -14.24 -1.25
CA GLY A 188 -21.51 -15.26 -0.43
C GLY A 188 -22.47 -14.66 0.61
N ILE A 189 -22.21 -13.42 1.06
CA ILE A 189 -23.10 -12.69 1.97
C ILE A 189 -24.23 -12.03 1.19
N ALA A 190 -23.93 -11.35 0.08
CA ALA A 190 -24.90 -10.64 -0.74
C ALA A 190 -25.96 -11.58 -1.34
N ASP A 191 -25.55 -12.73 -1.89
CA ASP A 191 -26.46 -13.72 -2.49
C ASP A 191 -27.43 -14.33 -1.45
N GLY A 192 -27.03 -14.36 -0.18
CA GLY A 192 -27.81 -14.89 0.94
C GLY A 192 -28.51 -13.83 1.80
N ALA A 193 -28.41 -12.55 1.43
CA ALA A 193 -28.89 -11.46 2.26
C ALA A 193 -30.43 -11.38 2.25
N PRO A 194 -31.08 -11.25 3.43
CA PRO A 194 -32.50 -10.94 3.49
C PRO A 194 -32.76 -9.52 2.96
N HIS A 195 -33.93 -9.32 2.34
CA HIS A 195 -34.36 -8.03 1.84
C HIS A 195 -35.69 -7.63 2.51
N PRO A 196 -35.73 -6.52 3.29
CA PRO A 196 -34.63 -5.61 3.60
C PRO A 196 -33.62 -6.21 4.60
N LEU A 197 -32.41 -5.65 4.65
CA LEU A 197 -31.42 -6.01 5.66
C LEU A 197 -31.90 -5.64 7.08
N PRO A 198 -31.60 -6.47 8.10
CA PRO A 198 -31.84 -6.13 9.50
C PRO A 198 -31.03 -4.90 9.95
N PRO A 199 -31.40 -4.27 11.09
CA PRO A 199 -30.60 -3.22 11.70
C PRO A 199 -29.16 -3.69 12.00
N LEU A 200 -28.21 -2.76 11.93
CA LEU A 200 -26.78 -3.03 12.13
C LEU A 200 -26.46 -3.82 13.41
N GLU A 201 -27.12 -3.51 14.54
CA GLU A 201 -26.86 -4.22 15.80
C GLU A 201 -27.20 -5.72 15.73
N VAL A 202 -28.20 -6.10 14.95
CA VAL A 202 -28.53 -7.51 14.71
C VAL A 202 -27.46 -8.12 13.80
N LEU A 203 -27.08 -7.41 12.73
CA LEU A 203 -26.10 -7.87 11.76
C LEU A 203 -24.71 -8.07 12.39
N PHE A 204 -24.26 -7.19 13.27
CA PHE A 204 -22.96 -7.28 13.96
C PHE A 204 -22.78 -8.57 14.76
N ALA A 205 -23.89 -9.14 15.24
CA ALA A 205 -23.89 -10.42 15.95
C ALA A 205 -23.83 -11.64 15.00
N THR A 206 -24.02 -11.46 13.70
CA THR A 206 -24.04 -12.55 12.72
C THR A 206 -22.62 -12.95 12.28
N PRO A 207 -22.37 -14.24 12.04
CA PRO A 207 -21.09 -14.70 11.48
C PRO A 207 -20.77 -14.06 10.13
N ASN A 208 -21.80 -13.82 9.30
CA ASN A 208 -21.65 -13.23 7.98
C ASN A 208 -21.10 -11.80 8.06
N TRP A 209 -21.70 -10.93 8.88
CA TRP A 209 -21.24 -9.54 8.98
C TRP A 209 -19.88 -9.42 9.66
N GLN A 210 -19.58 -10.29 10.62
CA GLN A 210 -18.24 -10.38 11.19
C GLN A 210 -17.19 -10.88 10.19
N ALA A 211 -17.58 -11.79 9.28
CA ALA A 211 -16.70 -12.23 8.20
C ALA A 211 -16.44 -11.10 7.19
N LEU A 212 -17.47 -10.33 6.83
CA LEU A 212 -17.33 -9.12 6.00
C LEU A 212 -16.34 -8.14 6.62
N GLN A 213 -16.53 -7.81 7.90
CA GLN A 213 -15.66 -6.87 8.63
C GLN A 213 -14.20 -7.33 8.66
N ARG A 214 -13.95 -8.61 8.98
CA ARG A 214 -12.59 -9.16 9.02
C ARG A 214 -11.94 -9.21 7.65
N ALA A 215 -12.70 -9.58 6.62
CA ALA A 215 -12.20 -9.61 5.24
C ALA A 215 -11.88 -8.20 4.74
N ALA A 216 -12.73 -7.21 5.05
CA ALA A 216 -12.48 -5.81 4.74
C ALA A 216 -11.21 -5.30 5.46
N ALA A 217 -11.05 -5.60 6.75
CA ALA A 217 -9.87 -5.21 7.51
C ALA A 217 -8.57 -5.84 6.96
N ALA A 218 -8.61 -7.11 6.56
CA ALA A 218 -7.48 -7.79 5.94
C ALA A 218 -7.09 -7.15 4.60
N LEU A 219 -8.08 -6.83 3.75
CA LEU A 219 -7.83 -6.17 2.48
C LEU A 219 -7.33 -4.73 2.68
N LEU A 220 -7.93 -3.98 3.60
CA LEU A 220 -7.48 -2.63 3.95
C LEU A 220 -6.00 -2.62 4.36
N ALA A 221 -5.58 -3.58 5.19
CA ALA A 221 -4.18 -3.71 5.58
C ALA A 221 -3.24 -3.88 4.38
N VAL A 222 -3.67 -4.61 3.32
CA VAL A 222 -2.91 -4.74 2.07
C VAL A 222 -2.81 -3.40 1.34
N PHE A 223 -3.89 -2.64 1.22
CA PHE A 223 -3.85 -1.31 0.59
C PHE A 223 -2.98 -0.31 1.37
N LEU A 224 -3.04 -0.35 2.70
CA LEU A 224 -2.29 0.56 3.57
C LEU A 224 -0.78 0.29 3.55
N LEU A 225 -0.31 -0.85 3.03
CA LEU A 225 1.12 -1.06 2.71
C LEU A 225 1.65 0.00 1.73
N ARG A 226 0.78 0.47 0.82
CA ARG A 226 1.12 1.43 -0.24
C ARG A 226 0.51 2.81 -0.01
N GLY A 227 -0.34 2.96 1.00
CA GLY A 227 -1.08 4.20 1.30
C GLY A 227 -2.10 4.58 0.22
N ARG A 228 -2.72 5.76 0.37
CA ARG A 228 -3.60 6.35 -0.65
C ARG A 228 -2.77 6.86 -1.85
N SER A 229 -3.35 6.80 -3.04
CA SER A 229 -2.75 7.33 -4.26
C SER A 229 -2.93 8.84 -4.34
N ASP A 230 -1.99 9.53 -4.99
CA ASP A 230 -2.16 10.96 -5.32
C ASP A 230 -3.30 11.14 -6.34
N GLU A 231 -4.15 12.15 -6.12
CA GLU A 231 -5.30 12.46 -6.97
C GLU A 231 -5.07 13.68 -7.88
N HIS A 232 -3.90 14.32 -7.77
CA HIS A 232 -3.48 15.48 -8.53
C HIS A 232 -2.66 15.12 -9.77
#